data_AF-A0A1R2BQJ5-F1
#
_entry.id   AF-A0A1R2BQJ5-F1
#
_cell.length_a   1.000
_cell.length_b   1.000
_cell.length_c   1.000
_cell.angle_alpha   90.00
_cell.angle_beta   90.00
_cell.angle_gamma   90.00
#
_symmetry.space_group_name_H-M   'P 1'
#
loop_
_entity.id
_entity.type
_entity.pdbx_description
1 polymer ?
#
loop_
_entity_poly.entity_id
_entity_poly.type
_entity_poly.pdbx_seq_one_letter_code
_entity_poly.pdbx_strand_id
1 'polypeptide(L)'
;MFIAFIQSILLVNSCLIQNCEFCSPSFPDTCLNCNPGYTRDLELGCSPSQFHESSFYHIENCLELKDSSCTQCLEGYSLAFGRCEPICSSSDCLCFYPDTCLHIKRSLCDSSKCDTCDIINENCKVCKGGFGLNELKECVECIDPNCANCNTNFNICEKCTAGTILEGLNCTYCGTMNCGSCSESTKKCIYCAKGMNFDSQGYCCDSSCLTCSYNQQTCSSCKKNAFLDKICYDCIENCQFCINNSSCYECEEGYEQNYKGDCVEKGCKVKNCLNCLNQDKICLKCIEDYVLDHLNHCCFHDCKTCNADSPNCVTCYDGMYLDEIKCKSCSDHCLTCSNFGNCLSCANGYEIVSGYCNKIKTKESPFKLPAIFSVVSIFVIGSISVFVWLILDKKKIRIPVERVVVKPKHEHPRENNRGIEPIDAFEMVGLYNIQQINDSYSHAKNSKRNSARQNHPRNSQEKINPNSKTPIYVSVPQSEPVEFIPSNPPLNPTINNTDNLQQKSELPDISKPIYEHESISICNFESIVPVVHLDEVKSYNGIEVCFTCQERLDGNDEVRALPCGHPYHGKCIYNMMIYQNRKQCLSCLRSYF
;
A
#
# COMPACT_ATOMS: atom_id res chain seq x y z
N MET A 1 -63.25 -36.47 15.51
CA MET A 1 -63.68 -35.17 16.07
C MET A 1 -62.76 -34.72 17.22
N PHE A 2 -62.69 -35.43 18.36
CA PHE A 2 -61.85 -35.01 19.51
C PHE A 2 -60.37 -34.71 19.19
N ILE A 3 -59.70 -35.52 18.36
CA ILE A 3 -58.28 -35.31 17.98
C ILE A 3 -58.07 -33.98 17.23
N ALA A 4 -59.01 -33.59 16.37
CA ALA A 4 -58.93 -32.32 15.64
C ALA A 4 -59.02 -31.11 16.59
N PHE A 5 -59.81 -31.22 17.66
CA PHE A 5 -59.94 -30.15 18.66
C PHE A 5 -58.65 -29.93 19.48
N ILE A 6 -57.86 -30.99 19.68
CA ILE A 6 -56.54 -30.90 20.33
C ILE A 6 -55.50 -30.33 19.34
N GLN A 7 -55.56 -30.69 18.05
CA GLN A 7 -54.70 -30.08 17.03
C GLN A 7 -54.96 -28.58 16.83
N SER A 8 -56.21 -28.10 16.98
CA SER A 8 -56.51 -26.67 16.99
C SER A 8 -56.06 -25.93 18.27
N ILE A 9 -55.80 -26.63 19.37
CA ILE A 9 -55.26 -26.04 20.62
C ILE A 9 -53.72 -26.05 20.61
N LEU A 10 -53.09 -26.94 19.84
CA LEU A 10 -51.63 -26.96 19.63
C LEU A 10 -51.16 -26.02 18.50
N LEU A 11 -52.08 -25.31 17.85
CA LEU A 11 -51.80 -24.15 16.99
C LEU A 11 -51.78 -22.84 17.79
N VAL A 12 -51.12 -22.84 18.96
CA VAL A 12 -50.75 -21.60 19.63
C VAL A 12 -49.70 -20.91 18.76
N ASN A 13 -49.92 -19.63 18.44
CA ASN A 13 -49.05 -18.84 17.58
C ASN A 13 -47.57 -18.98 17.96
N SER A 14 -46.79 -19.68 17.14
CA SER A 14 -45.34 -19.70 17.25
C SER A 14 -44.80 -18.32 16.88
N CYS A 15 -44.61 -17.48 17.90
CA CYS A 15 -44.13 -16.11 17.77
C CYS A 15 -42.83 -16.09 16.95
N LEU A 16 -42.80 -15.30 15.87
CA LEU A 16 -41.63 -15.22 14.97
C LEU A 16 -40.44 -14.48 15.62
N ILE A 17 -40.70 -13.76 16.70
CA ILE A 17 -39.72 -12.99 17.47
C ILE A 17 -38.88 -13.95 18.31
N GLN A 18 -37.57 -13.99 18.05
CA GLN A 18 -36.65 -14.81 18.80
C GLN A 18 -36.66 -14.41 20.29
N ASN A 19 -36.64 -15.41 21.18
CA ASN A 19 -36.68 -15.26 22.64
C ASN A 19 -37.97 -14.62 23.22
N CYS A 20 -39.04 -14.46 22.44
CA CYS A 20 -40.35 -14.11 22.99
C CYS A 20 -41.05 -15.34 23.62
N GLU A 21 -41.75 -15.14 24.74
CA GLU A 21 -42.63 -16.14 25.37
C GLU A 21 -44.03 -16.06 24.75
N PHE A 22 -44.56 -14.84 24.56
CA PHE A 22 -45.93 -14.60 24.12
C PHE A 22 -46.04 -13.37 23.20
N CYS A 23 -46.46 -13.60 21.95
CA CYS A 23 -46.76 -12.55 20.96
C CYS A 23 -48.11 -11.86 21.25
N SER A 24 -48.29 -10.61 20.81
CA SER A 24 -49.57 -9.89 20.89
C SER A 24 -50.64 -10.51 19.97
N PRO A 25 -51.86 -10.77 20.47
CA PRO A 25 -53.01 -11.13 19.63
C PRO A 25 -53.39 -10.05 18.62
N SER A 26 -53.17 -8.77 18.95
CA SER A 26 -53.49 -7.62 18.10
C SER A 26 -52.41 -7.31 17.07
N PHE A 27 -51.14 -7.59 17.41
CA PHE A 27 -49.95 -7.25 16.62
C PHE A 27 -49.01 -8.48 16.57
N PRO A 28 -49.12 -9.36 15.56
CA PRO A 28 -48.39 -10.64 15.50
C PRO A 28 -46.85 -10.52 15.51
N ASP A 29 -46.31 -9.35 15.12
CA ASP A 29 -44.87 -9.04 15.12
C ASP A 29 -44.43 -8.29 16.40
N THR A 30 -45.26 -8.25 17.45
CA THR A 30 -44.96 -7.62 18.76
C THR A 30 -44.91 -8.66 19.88
N CYS A 31 -43.86 -8.60 20.72
CA CYS A 31 -43.76 -9.43 21.92
C CYS A 31 -44.43 -8.74 23.13
N LEU A 32 -45.17 -9.50 23.95
CA LEU A 32 -45.75 -9.02 25.21
C LEU A 32 -44.97 -9.45 26.44
N ASN A 33 -44.29 -10.61 26.40
CA ASN A 33 -43.40 -11.05 27.47
C ASN A 33 -42.21 -11.81 26.86
N CYS A 34 -40.98 -11.42 27.21
CA CYS A 34 -39.78 -12.12 26.77
C CYS A 34 -39.48 -13.32 27.69
N ASN A 35 -38.71 -14.30 27.17
CA ASN A 35 -38.24 -15.43 27.98
C ASN A 35 -37.30 -14.97 29.11
N PRO A 36 -37.20 -15.71 30.23
CA PRO A 36 -36.31 -15.35 31.35
C PRO A 36 -34.87 -15.07 30.91
N GLY A 37 -34.31 -13.95 31.40
CA GLY A 37 -33.00 -13.44 30.97
C GLY A 37 -33.03 -12.50 29.76
N TYR A 38 -34.20 -12.25 29.17
CA TYR A 38 -34.41 -11.26 28.11
C TYR A 38 -35.42 -10.20 28.55
N THR A 39 -35.36 -9.03 27.91
CA THR A 39 -36.24 -7.88 28.10
C THR A 39 -36.66 -7.33 26.74
N ARG A 40 -37.84 -6.70 26.65
CA ARG A 40 -38.29 -6.12 25.38
C ARG A 40 -37.39 -4.98 24.88
N ASP A 41 -37.20 -4.95 23.58
CA ASP A 41 -36.42 -3.96 22.83
C ASP A 41 -37.20 -3.51 21.59
N LEU A 42 -37.18 -2.21 21.29
CA LEU A 42 -38.01 -1.62 20.23
C LEU A 42 -37.55 -1.99 18.81
N GLU A 43 -36.27 -2.32 18.62
CA GLU A 43 -35.69 -2.67 17.31
C GLU A 43 -35.36 -4.16 17.20
N LEU A 44 -35.08 -4.82 18.31
CA LEU A 44 -34.62 -6.22 18.38
C LEU A 44 -35.66 -7.20 18.98
N GLY A 45 -36.81 -6.72 19.45
CA GLY A 45 -37.90 -7.53 19.99
C GLY A 45 -37.64 -8.00 21.43
N CYS A 46 -36.73 -8.96 21.62
CA CYS A 46 -36.32 -9.47 22.93
C CYS A 46 -34.78 -9.55 23.02
N SER A 47 -34.17 -8.54 23.65
CA SER A 47 -32.71 -8.46 23.83
C SER A 47 -32.28 -9.05 25.19
N PRO A 48 -31.03 -9.55 25.34
CA PRO A 48 -30.55 -10.06 26.63
C PRO A 48 -30.56 -8.96 27.71
N SER A 49 -31.17 -9.26 28.86
CA SER A 49 -31.29 -8.30 29.96
C SER A 49 -29.92 -7.99 30.58
N GLN A 50 -29.67 -6.71 30.84
CA GLN A 50 -28.46 -6.26 31.54
C GLN A 50 -28.55 -6.46 33.07
N PHE A 51 -29.71 -6.86 33.60
CA PHE A 51 -29.94 -7.07 35.02
C PHE A 51 -29.95 -8.57 35.36
N HIS A 52 -29.00 -8.98 36.19
CA HIS A 52 -28.63 -10.39 36.34
C HIS A 52 -29.52 -11.22 37.28
N GLU A 53 -30.56 -10.60 37.88
CA GLU A 53 -31.55 -11.24 38.75
C GLU A 53 -32.96 -10.93 38.24
N SER A 54 -33.63 -11.94 37.69
CA SER A 54 -35.07 -11.94 37.46
C SER A 54 -35.66 -13.26 37.94
N SER A 55 -36.82 -13.20 38.60
CA SER A 55 -37.53 -14.40 39.07
C SER A 55 -38.08 -15.19 37.87
N PHE A 56 -38.16 -16.51 38.00
CA PHE A 56 -38.67 -17.45 36.98
C PHE A 56 -40.12 -17.18 36.49
N TYR A 57 -40.80 -16.18 37.03
CA TYR A 57 -42.22 -15.87 36.79
C TYR A 57 -42.47 -14.35 36.61
N HIS A 58 -41.48 -13.59 36.15
CA HIS A 58 -41.70 -12.18 35.81
C HIS A 58 -42.61 -12.06 34.58
N ILE A 59 -43.62 -11.19 34.70
CA ILE A 59 -44.44 -10.74 33.58
C ILE A 59 -44.27 -9.22 33.52
N GLU A 60 -43.76 -8.71 32.39
CA GLU A 60 -43.53 -7.28 32.22
C GLU A 60 -44.86 -6.50 32.36
N ASN A 61 -44.78 -5.32 32.97
CA ASN A 61 -45.91 -4.41 33.20
C ASN A 61 -47.10 -5.00 34.01
N CYS A 62 -46.88 -6.06 34.78
CA CYS A 62 -47.87 -6.66 35.68
C CYS A 62 -47.80 -6.08 37.10
N LEU A 63 -48.95 -5.67 37.67
CA LEU A 63 -49.09 -5.21 39.07
C LEU A 63 -49.39 -6.36 40.04
N GLU A 64 -50.27 -7.29 39.66
CA GLU A 64 -50.64 -8.44 40.50
C GLU A 64 -50.41 -9.75 39.75
N LEU A 65 -49.55 -10.61 40.31
CA LEU A 65 -49.26 -11.95 39.79
C LEU A 65 -49.98 -13.01 40.62
N LYS A 66 -50.65 -13.96 39.95
CA LYS A 66 -51.25 -15.13 40.57
C LYS A 66 -51.07 -16.36 39.69
N ASP A 67 -50.56 -17.46 40.26
CA ASP A 67 -50.43 -18.76 39.59
C ASP A 67 -49.69 -18.69 38.23
N SER A 68 -48.69 -17.81 38.10
CA SER A 68 -47.93 -17.49 36.86
C SER A 68 -48.75 -16.84 35.72
N SER A 69 -49.93 -16.31 36.06
CA SER A 69 -50.71 -15.38 35.26
C SER A 69 -50.65 -13.99 35.89
N CYS A 70 -50.70 -12.94 35.08
CA CYS A 70 -51.09 -11.63 35.58
C CYS A 70 -52.60 -11.61 35.90
N THR A 71 -53.01 -10.84 36.90
CA THR A 71 -54.43 -10.55 37.22
C THR A 71 -54.76 -9.06 37.14
N GLN A 72 -53.78 -8.17 37.31
CA GLN A 72 -53.90 -6.74 37.10
C GLN A 72 -52.63 -6.19 36.46
N CYS A 73 -52.77 -5.41 35.39
CA CYS A 73 -51.67 -4.75 34.68
C CYS A 73 -51.46 -3.29 35.13
N LEU A 74 -50.30 -2.72 34.81
CA LEU A 74 -50.04 -1.28 34.91
C LEU A 74 -51.05 -0.45 34.10
N GLU A 75 -51.20 0.82 34.48
CA GLU A 75 -51.99 1.78 33.70
C GLU A 75 -51.47 1.86 32.25
N GLY A 76 -52.40 1.84 31.31
CA GLY A 76 -52.13 1.80 29.88
C GLY A 76 -52.02 0.40 29.25
N TYR A 77 -52.09 -0.66 30.06
CA TYR A 77 -52.09 -2.05 29.59
C TYR A 77 -53.41 -2.76 29.92
N SER A 78 -53.83 -3.67 29.06
CA SER A 78 -55.01 -4.52 29.21
C SER A 78 -54.60 -5.98 29.43
N LEU A 79 -55.45 -6.75 30.13
CA LEU A 79 -55.15 -8.14 30.44
C LEU A 79 -55.55 -9.05 29.26
N ALA A 80 -54.57 -9.57 28.54
CA ALA A 80 -54.74 -10.51 27.44
C ALA A 80 -54.09 -11.85 27.78
N PHE A 81 -54.88 -12.92 27.88
CA PHE A 81 -54.40 -14.29 28.15
C PHE A 81 -53.46 -14.46 29.37
N GLY A 82 -53.59 -13.59 30.38
CA GLY A 82 -52.72 -13.62 31.56
C GLY A 82 -51.37 -12.91 31.37
N ARG A 83 -51.23 -12.08 30.33
CA ARG A 83 -50.12 -11.16 30.05
C ARG A 83 -50.69 -9.74 29.82
N CYS A 84 -49.83 -8.72 29.77
CA CYS A 84 -50.24 -7.32 29.68
C CYS A 84 -50.04 -6.76 28.26
N GLU A 85 -51.15 -6.60 27.52
CA GLU A 85 -51.15 -6.08 26.15
C GLU A 85 -51.34 -4.56 26.15
N PRO A 86 -50.46 -3.77 25.50
CA PRO A 86 -50.54 -2.31 25.52
C PRO A 86 -51.76 -1.78 24.77
N ILE A 87 -52.48 -0.83 25.36
CA ILE A 87 -53.70 -0.25 24.78
C ILE A 87 -53.30 0.85 23.79
N CYS A 88 -53.05 0.45 22.54
CA CYS A 88 -52.48 1.30 21.50
C CYS A 88 -53.31 1.30 20.21
N SER A 89 -53.44 2.48 19.59
CA SER A 89 -54.17 2.68 18.32
C SER A 89 -53.37 2.33 17.06
N SER A 90 -52.12 1.93 17.20
CA SER A 90 -51.16 1.66 16.12
C SER A 90 -49.98 0.84 16.64
N SER A 91 -49.26 0.16 15.73
CA SER A 91 -48.00 -0.55 16.00
C SER A 91 -46.91 0.32 16.61
N ASP A 92 -46.90 1.63 16.33
CA ASP A 92 -45.74 2.51 16.61
C ASP A 92 -45.91 3.29 17.93
N CYS A 93 -46.41 2.60 18.95
CA CYS A 93 -46.77 3.12 20.26
C CYS A 93 -45.55 3.29 21.19
N LEU A 94 -45.63 4.16 22.21
CA LEU A 94 -44.55 4.28 23.23
C LEU A 94 -44.65 3.23 24.35
N CYS A 95 -45.68 2.37 24.35
CA CYS A 95 -45.98 1.38 25.39
C CYS A 95 -45.28 0.01 25.20
N PHE A 96 -44.05 0.00 24.67
CA PHE A 96 -43.24 -1.22 24.52
C PHE A 96 -42.01 -1.26 25.44
N TYR A 97 -41.66 -0.14 26.05
CA TYR A 97 -40.67 -0.12 27.12
C TYR A 97 -41.30 -0.66 28.42
N PRO A 98 -40.52 -1.36 29.27
CA PRO A 98 -40.95 -1.63 30.64
C PRO A 98 -41.23 -0.31 31.37
N ASP A 99 -42.23 -0.32 32.24
CA ASP A 99 -42.62 0.77 33.15
C ASP A 99 -43.07 2.10 32.50
N THR A 100 -43.13 2.20 31.16
CA THR A 100 -43.60 3.40 30.45
C THR A 100 -44.74 3.06 29.48
N CYS A 101 -45.85 3.77 29.58
CA CYS A 101 -46.88 3.80 28.54
C CYS A 101 -47.48 5.19 28.42
N LEU A 102 -47.25 5.83 27.27
CA LEU A 102 -47.93 7.04 26.85
C LEU A 102 -48.79 6.65 25.64
N HIS A 103 -50.11 6.81 25.74
CA HIS A 103 -51.09 6.42 24.70
C HIS A 103 -51.08 7.33 23.45
N ILE A 104 -49.89 7.77 23.03
CA ILE A 104 -49.67 8.66 21.91
C ILE A 104 -48.87 7.95 20.83
N LYS A 105 -49.13 8.31 19.57
CA LYS A 105 -48.27 7.96 18.45
C LYS A 105 -46.90 8.60 18.65
N ARG A 106 -45.83 7.94 18.21
CA ARG A 106 -44.51 8.56 18.02
C ARG A 106 -44.64 9.86 17.22
N SER A 107 -44.24 10.99 17.81
CA SER A 107 -44.25 12.29 17.12
C SER A 107 -43.33 12.27 15.89
N LEU A 108 -43.76 12.93 14.82
CA LEU A 108 -43.15 12.82 13.49
C LEU A 108 -42.02 13.83 13.22
N CYS A 109 -41.51 14.50 14.26
CA CYS A 109 -40.36 15.40 14.12
C CYS A 109 -39.12 14.60 13.68
N ASP A 110 -38.56 14.93 12.51
CA ASP A 110 -37.47 14.16 11.87
C ASP A 110 -36.19 14.17 12.72
N SER A 111 -36.00 13.10 13.49
CA SER A 111 -34.86 12.90 14.38
C SER A 111 -33.53 12.69 13.65
N SER A 112 -33.51 12.64 12.31
CA SER A 112 -32.27 12.68 11.55
C SER A 112 -31.70 14.11 11.49
N LYS A 113 -32.54 15.14 11.28
CA LYS A 113 -32.14 16.55 11.07
C LYS A 113 -32.39 17.47 12.26
N CYS A 114 -33.43 17.23 13.06
CA CYS A 114 -33.77 18.07 14.21
C CYS A 114 -32.92 17.69 15.44
N ASP A 115 -32.45 18.69 16.19
CA ASP A 115 -31.69 18.50 17.44
C ASP A 115 -32.60 18.67 18.68
N THR A 116 -33.43 19.72 18.71
CA THR A 116 -34.46 19.91 19.74
C THR A 116 -35.82 20.22 19.15
N CYS A 117 -36.84 19.49 19.62
CA CYS A 117 -38.22 19.54 19.11
C CYS A 117 -39.14 20.31 20.06
N ASP A 118 -40.19 20.94 19.53
CA ASP A 118 -41.36 21.33 20.30
C ASP A 118 -42.41 20.21 20.23
N ILE A 119 -42.52 19.46 21.32
CA ILE A 119 -43.40 18.28 21.44
C ILE A 119 -44.90 18.67 21.36
N ILE A 120 -45.25 19.92 21.65
CA ILE A 120 -46.65 20.39 21.63
C ILE A 120 -47.09 20.73 20.20
N ASN A 121 -46.17 21.25 19.38
CA ASN A 121 -46.44 21.73 18.03
C ASN A 121 -45.89 20.81 16.92
N GLU A 122 -45.26 19.68 17.29
CA GLU A 122 -44.54 18.71 16.43
C GLU A 122 -43.45 19.31 15.51
N ASN A 123 -43.03 20.56 15.76
CA ASN A 123 -42.10 21.33 14.94
C ASN A 123 -40.68 21.32 15.51
N CYS A 124 -39.67 21.55 14.66
CA CYS A 124 -38.31 21.68 15.13
C CYS A 124 -38.02 23.08 15.71
N LYS A 125 -37.22 23.14 16.78
CA LYS A 125 -36.83 24.36 17.49
C LYS A 125 -35.35 24.72 17.29
N VAL A 126 -34.48 23.71 17.17
CA VAL A 126 -33.07 23.86 16.81
C VAL A 126 -32.70 22.66 15.94
N CYS A 127 -32.16 22.91 14.75
CA CYS A 127 -31.66 21.85 13.86
C CYS A 127 -30.26 21.37 14.28
N LYS A 128 -29.81 20.22 13.79
CA LYS A 128 -28.42 19.77 13.91
C LYS A 128 -27.50 20.59 12.99
N GLY A 129 -26.19 20.47 13.20
CA GLY A 129 -25.20 21.05 12.27
C GLY A 129 -25.41 20.58 10.82
N GLY A 130 -25.13 21.46 9.87
CA GLY A 130 -25.49 21.32 8.44
C GLY A 130 -26.92 21.72 8.09
N PHE A 131 -27.80 21.88 9.08
CA PHE A 131 -29.22 22.21 8.88
C PHE A 131 -29.65 23.46 9.66
N GLY A 132 -30.72 24.10 9.19
CA GLY A 132 -31.32 25.29 9.80
C GLY A 132 -32.82 25.36 9.55
N LEU A 133 -33.53 26.12 10.40
CA LEU A 133 -34.98 26.25 10.29
C LEU A 133 -35.39 27.13 9.10
N ASN A 134 -36.32 26.65 8.29
CA ASN A 134 -37.04 27.46 7.31
C ASN A 134 -38.21 28.24 7.96
N GLU A 135 -38.98 28.97 7.15
CA GLU A 135 -40.16 29.72 7.62
C GLU A 135 -41.26 28.81 8.20
N LEU A 136 -41.33 27.55 7.76
CA LEU A 136 -42.29 26.52 8.18
C LEU A 136 -41.84 25.74 9.43
N LYS A 137 -40.66 26.03 10.00
CA LYS A 137 -40.02 25.30 11.12
C LYS A 137 -39.57 23.87 10.82
N GLU A 138 -39.32 23.59 9.55
CA GLU A 138 -38.66 22.38 9.07
C GLU A 138 -37.14 22.60 8.99
N CYS A 139 -36.35 21.54 9.20
CA CYS A 139 -34.90 21.59 9.02
C CYS A 139 -34.50 21.34 7.57
N VAL A 140 -34.07 22.39 6.89
CA VAL A 140 -33.46 22.36 5.55
C VAL A 140 -31.95 22.55 5.67
N GLU A 141 -31.20 22.23 4.62
CA GLU A 141 -29.74 22.45 4.58
C GLU A 141 -29.40 23.95 4.63
N CYS A 142 -28.22 24.30 5.17
CA CYS A 142 -27.75 25.68 5.18
C CYS A 142 -27.62 26.24 3.75
N ILE A 143 -28.03 27.50 3.53
CA ILE A 143 -27.95 28.13 2.19
C ILE A 143 -26.50 28.30 1.69
N ASP A 144 -25.55 28.40 2.63
CA ASP A 144 -24.12 28.39 2.35
C ASP A 144 -23.58 26.97 2.58
N PRO A 145 -23.09 26.27 1.54
CA PRO A 145 -22.58 24.90 1.65
C PRO A 145 -21.27 24.81 2.47
N ASN A 146 -20.63 25.94 2.77
CA ASN A 146 -19.49 26.00 3.69
C ASN A 146 -19.90 26.30 5.14
N CYS A 147 -21.20 26.28 5.45
CA CYS A 147 -21.69 26.47 6.80
C CYS A 147 -21.77 25.14 7.57
N ALA A 148 -21.17 25.09 8.77
CA ALA A 148 -21.28 23.95 9.68
C ALA A 148 -22.49 24.07 10.64
N ASN A 149 -22.86 25.30 11.02
CA ASN A 149 -23.99 25.57 11.90
C ASN A 149 -24.84 26.73 11.37
N CYS A 150 -26.10 26.47 11.01
CA CYS A 150 -27.13 27.48 10.74
C CYS A 150 -28.42 27.17 11.54
N ASN A 151 -28.24 26.54 12.71
CA ASN A 151 -29.23 25.72 13.43
C ASN A 151 -30.57 26.41 13.71
N THR A 152 -30.58 27.74 13.79
CA THR A 152 -31.77 28.56 14.09
C THR A 152 -32.42 29.23 12.87
N ASN A 153 -31.72 29.36 11.75
CA ASN A 153 -32.20 29.94 10.48
C ASN A 153 -31.27 29.53 9.33
N PHE A 154 -31.79 28.82 8.32
CA PHE A 154 -30.99 28.31 7.21
C PHE A 154 -30.23 29.38 6.39
N ASN A 155 -30.64 30.65 6.47
CA ASN A 155 -29.99 31.78 5.79
C ASN A 155 -28.86 32.45 6.59
N ILE A 156 -28.62 32.05 7.84
CA ILE A 156 -27.65 32.70 8.74
C ILE A 156 -26.63 31.66 9.18
N CYS A 157 -25.39 31.79 8.72
CA CYS A 157 -24.33 30.94 9.24
C CYS A 157 -23.81 31.45 10.59
N GLU A 158 -23.92 30.61 11.62
CA GLU A 158 -23.39 30.84 12.96
C GLU A 158 -21.93 30.36 13.07
N LYS A 159 -21.53 29.34 12.28
CA LYS A 159 -20.17 28.78 12.25
C LYS A 159 -19.87 28.08 10.93
N CYS A 160 -18.72 28.36 10.34
CA CYS A 160 -18.25 27.77 9.09
C CYS A 160 -17.57 26.38 9.25
N THR A 161 -17.39 25.69 8.13
CA THR A 161 -16.63 24.43 8.02
C THR A 161 -15.12 24.63 8.18
N ALA A 162 -14.37 23.53 8.30
CA ALA A 162 -12.91 23.58 8.30
C ALA A 162 -12.39 24.17 6.96
N GLY A 163 -11.40 25.07 7.03
CA GLY A 163 -10.83 25.74 5.86
C GLY A 163 -11.56 27.00 5.40
N THR A 164 -12.67 27.39 6.05
CA THR A 164 -13.38 28.64 5.77
C THR A 164 -13.50 29.54 7.00
N ILE A 165 -13.76 30.83 6.77
CA ILE A 165 -13.95 31.89 7.78
C ILE A 165 -15.26 32.63 7.55
N LEU A 166 -15.90 33.09 8.63
CA LEU A 166 -17.15 33.83 8.55
C LEU A 166 -16.90 35.30 8.19
N GLU A 167 -17.35 35.72 7.00
CA GLU A 167 -17.29 37.11 6.53
C GLU A 167 -18.70 37.66 6.39
N GLY A 168 -19.16 38.37 7.44
CA GLY A 168 -20.53 38.84 7.54
C GLY A 168 -21.46 37.71 7.97
N LEU A 169 -22.18 37.13 7.01
CA LEU A 169 -23.10 35.98 7.21
C LEU A 169 -22.70 34.74 6.40
N ASN A 170 -21.68 34.86 5.54
CA ASN A 170 -21.26 33.84 4.57
C ASN A 170 -19.87 33.33 4.92
N CYS A 171 -19.54 32.13 4.47
CA CYS A 171 -18.29 31.43 4.73
C CYS A 171 -17.37 31.45 3.51
N THR A 172 -16.18 32.06 3.64
CA THR A 172 -15.21 32.21 2.55
C THR A 172 -13.92 31.44 2.84
N TYR A 173 -13.27 30.89 1.80
CA TYR A 173 -12.01 30.14 1.97
C TYR A 173 -10.89 31.04 2.49
N CYS A 174 -10.15 30.56 3.49
CA CYS A 174 -9.01 31.31 4.05
C CYS A 174 -7.77 31.17 3.16
N GLY A 175 -7.82 31.89 2.04
CA GLY A 175 -6.94 31.69 0.91
C GLY A 175 -7.45 30.52 0.06
N THR A 176 -6.89 29.35 0.27
CA THR A 176 -6.99 28.22 -0.67
C THR A 176 -8.13 27.24 -0.34
N MET A 177 -8.75 26.68 -1.39
CA MET A 177 -9.62 25.50 -1.30
C MET A 177 -8.87 24.34 -0.61
N ASN A 178 -9.58 23.40 0.03
CA ASN A 178 -9.01 22.24 0.71
C ASN A 178 -8.06 22.58 1.89
N CYS A 179 -8.17 23.78 2.44
CA CYS A 179 -7.52 24.13 3.69
C CYS A 179 -8.11 23.32 4.88
N GLY A 180 -7.26 22.90 5.83
CA GLY A 180 -7.67 22.22 7.06
C GLY A 180 -7.96 23.15 8.23
N SER A 181 -7.27 24.30 8.34
CA SER A 181 -7.54 25.31 9.37
C SER A 181 -7.00 26.70 9.02
N CYS A 182 -7.70 27.73 9.51
CA CYS A 182 -7.50 29.12 9.12
C CYS A 182 -6.82 29.96 10.21
N SER A 183 -5.95 30.88 9.79
CA SER A 183 -5.43 31.95 10.65
C SER A 183 -6.40 33.13 10.65
N GLU A 184 -7.15 33.31 11.75
CA GLU A 184 -8.12 34.41 11.92
C GLU A 184 -7.51 35.81 11.65
N SER A 185 -6.24 36.01 12.03
CA SER A 185 -5.55 37.29 11.91
C SER A 185 -4.95 37.58 10.53
N THR A 186 -4.69 36.56 9.71
CA THR A 186 -4.07 36.75 8.38
C THR A 186 -4.94 36.28 7.22
N LYS A 187 -6.06 35.60 7.51
CA LYS A 187 -6.96 34.93 6.54
C LYS A 187 -6.25 33.90 5.64
N LYS A 188 -5.09 33.40 6.06
CA LYS A 188 -4.34 32.35 5.36
C LYS A 188 -4.60 30.97 5.98
N CYS A 189 -4.42 29.94 5.17
CA CYS A 189 -4.39 28.56 5.63
C CYS A 189 -3.16 28.28 6.51
N ILE A 190 -3.34 27.48 7.56
CA ILE A 190 -2.28 27.05 8.50
C ILE A 190 -1.75 25.67 8.11
N TYR A 191 -2.64 24.76 7.74
CA TYR A 191 -2.34 23.41 7.25
C TYR A 191 -3.47 22.92 6.34
N CYS A 192 -3.16 22.05 5.39
CA CYS A 192 -4.11 21.54 4.41
C CYS A 192 -4.93 20.35 4.93
N ALA A 193 -6.03 20.02 4.25
CA ALA A 193 -6.82 18.82 4.52
C ALA A 193 -6.01 17.52 4.34
N LYS A 194 -6.47 16.41 4.92
CA LYS A 194 -5.77 15.11 4.86
C LYS A 194 -5.53 14.68 3.40
N GLY A 195 -4.28 14.39 3.06
CA GLY A 195 -3.83 14.02 1.71
C GLY A 195 -3.27 15.20 0.89
N MET A 196 -3.63 16.43 1.25
CA MET A 196 -3.24 17.64 0.54
C MET A 196 -1.94 18.23 1.10
N ASN A 197 -1.16 18.91 0.25
CA ASN A 197 0.11 19.53 0.59
C ASN A 197 0.16 21.00 0.14
N PHE A 198 1.00 21.80 0.79
CA PHE A 198 1.29 23.15 0.32
C PHE A 198 2.17 23.11 -0.94
N ASP A 199 1.80 23.88 -1.97
CA ASP A 199 2.70 24.21 -3.07
C ASP A 199 3.68 25.35 -2.71
N SER A 200 4.51 25.76 -3.67
CA SER A 200 5.49 26.84 -3.52
C SER A 200 4.88 28.24 -3.30
N GLN A 201 3.57 28.40 -3.44
CA GLN A 201 2.83 29.66 -3.23
C GLN A 201 2.02 29.65 -1.93
N GLY A 202 1.86 28.48 -1.30
CA GLY A 202 1.07 28.29 -0.07
C GLY A 202 -0.39 27.90 -0.34
N TYR A 203 -0.69 27.31 -1.51
CA TYR A 203 -1.99 26.75 -1.84
C TYR A 203 -2.05 25.24 -1.54
N CYS A 204 -3.23 24.73 -1.18
CA CYS A 204 -3.42 23.34 -0.73
C CYS A 204 -3.78 22.45 -1.92
N CYS A 205 -2.74 21.91 -2.54
CA CYS A 205 -2.83 21.10 -3.74
C CYS A 205 -2.82 19.60 -3.43
N ASP A 206 -3.27 18.79 -4.37
CA ASP A 206 -3.20 17.34 -4.29
C ASP A 206 -1.73 16.84 -4.19
N SER A 207 -1.53 15.64 -3.64
CA SER A 207 -0.21 15.03 -3.46
C SER A 207 0.57 14.79 -4.76
N SER A 208 -0.07 14.52 -5.91
CA SER A 208 0.59 14.40 -7.23
C SER A 208 0.71 15.74 -7.97
N CYS A 209 0.09 16.81 -7.46
CA CYS A 209 0.13 18.15 -8.02
C CYS A 209 1.37 18.95 -7.54
N LEU A 210 2.00 19.71 -8.44
CA LEU A 210 3.15 20.57 -8.15
C LEU A 210 2.74 22.03 -7.86
N THR A 211 1.73 22.53 -8.58
CA THR A 211 1.11 23.86 -8.37
C THR A 211 -0.38 23.80 -8.74
N CYS A 212 -1.26 24.48 -8.01
CA CYS A 212 -2.71 24.46 -8.28
C CYS A 212 -3.36 25.85 -8.34
N SER A 213 -4.56 25.93 -8.92
CA SER A 213 -5.33 27.16 -9.06
C SER A 213 -6.12 27.49 -7.78
N TYR A 214 -5.98 28.73 -7.32
CA TYR A 214 -6.59 29.28 -6.08
C TYR A 214 -8.08 28.93 -5.88
N ASN A 215 -8.88 28.94 -6.96
CA ASN A 215 -10.36 28.89 -6.91
C ASN A 215 -11.01 27.65 -7.55
N GLN A 216 -10.28 26.76 -8.23
CA GLN A 216 -10.90 25.84 -9.22
C GLN A 216 -10.67 24.34 -8.99
N GLN A 217 -9.98 23.92 -7.92
CA GLN A 217 -9.51 22.53 -7.71
C GLN A 217 -8.59 21.96 -8.81
N THR A 218 -8.42 22.67 -9.94
CA THR A 218 -7.56 22.29 -11.03
C THR A 218 -6.09 22.42 -10.65
N CYS A 219 -5.34 21.36 -10.95
CA CYS A 219 -3.89 21.42 -10.92
C CYS A 219 -3.40 22.19 -12.17
N SER A 220 -2.33 22.99 -12.04
CA SER A 220 -1.73 23.73 -13.17
C SER A 220 -0.41 23.11 -13.64
N SER A 221 0.26 22.31 -12.82
CA SER A 221 1.37 21.43 -13.24
C SER A 221 1.49 20.23 -12.32
N CYS A 222 1.74 19.05 -12.87
CA CYS A 222 1.93 17.81 -12.10
C CYS A 222 3.41 17.61 -11.71
N LYS A 223 3.63 16.73 -10.72
CA LYS A 223 4.97 16.23 -10.38
C LYS A 223 5.48 15.26 -11.44
N LYS A 224 6.74 14.82 -11.31
CA LYS A 224 7.25 13.65 -12.04
C LYS A 224 6.31 12.45 -11.81
N ASN A 225 6.27 11.55 -12.78
CA ASN A 225 5.48 10.33 -12.79
C ASN A 225 3.95 10.59 -12.83
N ALA A 226 3.49 11.78 -13.21
CA ALA A 226 2.07 12.10 -13.41
C ALA A 226 1.85 13.06 -14.60
N PHE A 227 0.68 12.96 -15.23
CA PHE A 227 0.22 13.83 -16.32
C PHE A 227 -1.07 14.58 -15.96
N LEU A 228 -1.36 15.67 -16.66
CA LEU A 228 -2.47 16.58 -16.37
C LEU A 228 -3.67 16.37 -17.32
N ASP A 229 -4.79 15.88 -16.79
CA ASP A 229 -6.13 16.03 -17.37
C ASP A 229 -7.08 16.59 -16.31
N LYS A 230 -7.03 17.93 -16.15
CA LYS A 230 -7.70 18.75 -15.10
C LYS A 230 -7.19 18.49 -13.67
N ILE A 231 -6.98 17.23 -13.31
CA ILE A 231 -6.24 16.76 -12.15
C ILE A 231 -5.00 15.98 -12.61
N CYS A 232 -4.11 15.66 -11.67
CA CYS A 232 -2.96 14.81 -11.96
C CYS A 232 -3.36 13.34 -11.86
N TYR A 233 -3.06 12.59 -12.92
CA TYR A 233 -3.15 11.14 -12.94
C TYR A 233 -1.76 10.57 -13.06
N ASP A 234 -1.48 9.48 -12.35
CA ASP A 234 -0.17 8.84 -12.39
C ASP A 234 0.11 8.24 -13.78
N CYS A 235 1.38 8.25 -14.17
CA CYS A 235 1.86 7.59 -15.39
C CYS A 235 1.82 6.06 -15.24
N ILE A 236 2.06 5.34 -16.35
CA ILE A 236 2.36 3.90 -16.29
C ILE A 236 3.57 3.63 -15.39
N GLU A 237 3.68 2.41 -14.85
CA GLU A 237 4.79 2.02 -13.97
C GLU A 237 6.15 2.28 -14.62
N ASN A 238 7.11 2.74 -13.80
CA ASN A 238 8.49 3.04 -14.19
C ASN A 238 8.63 4.15 -15.27
N CYS A 239 7.59 4.99 -15.43
CA CYS A 239 7.61 6.16 -16.30
C CYS A 239 7.83 7.45 -15.52
N GLN A 240 8.86 8.21 -15.91
CA GLN A 240 9.19 9.49 -15.29
C GLN A 240 8.35 10.65 -15.87
N PHE A 241 8.08 10.64 -17.17
CA PHE A 241 7.19 11.60 -17.83
C PHE A 241 6.35 10.95 -18.94
N CYS A 242 5.03 11.18 -18.91
CA CYS A 242 4.06 10.66 -19.88
C CYS A 242 3.16 11.76 -20.44
N ILE A 243 2.55 11.49 -21.60
CA ILE A 243 1.49 12.33 -22.20
C ILE A 243 0.13 11.93 -21.62
N ASN A 244 -0.05 10.64 -21.34
CA ASN A 244 -1.25 10.04 -20.75
C ASN A 244 -0.90 8.68 -20.11
N ASN A 245 -1.90 8.02 -19.52
CA ASN A 245 -1.82 6.71 -18.85
C ASN A 245 -1.47 5.50 -19.75
N SER A 246 -1.03 5.72 -20.99
CA SER A 246 -0.59 4.67 -21.93
C SER A 246 0.61 5.08 -22.79
N SER A 247 1.15 6.30 -22.60
CA SER A 247 2.18 6.88 -23.47
C SER A 247 3.24 7.59 -22.64
N CYS A 248 4.23 6.83 -22.20
CA CYS A 248 5.46 7.38 -21.63
C CYS A 248 6.36 7.94 -22.74
N TYR A 249 7.14 8.99 -22.44
CA TYR A 249 8.21 9.48 -23.32
C TYR A 249 9.58 9.59 -22.64
N GLU A 250 9.65 9.50 -21.31
CA GLU A 250 10.90 9.40 -20.55
C GLU A 250 10.69 8.40 -19.40
N CYS A 251 11.34 7.23 -19.48
CA CYS A 251 11.29 6.21 -18.42
C CYS A 251 12.22 6.55 -17.26
N GLU A 252 11.99 5.92 -16.10
CA GLU A 252 12.86 6.05 -14.93
C GLU A 252 14.25 5.41 -15.14
N GLU A 253 15.20 5.74 -14.26
CA GLU A 253 16.54 5.16 -14.32
C GLU A 253 16.47 3.63 -14.11
N GLY A 254 17.10 2.88 -15.01
CA GLY A 254 16.95 1.42 -15.11
C GLY A 254 15.95 0.94 -16.17
N TYR A 255 15.13 1.82 -16.75
CA TYR A 255 14.09 1.46 -17.73
C TYR A 255 14.27 2.11 -19.10
N GLU A 256 13.72 1.49 -20.14
CA GLU A 256 13.66 2.00 -21.52
C GLU A 256 12.31 1.74 -22.19
N GLN A 257 11.94 2.59 -23.15
CA GLN A 257 10.65 2.54 -23.83
C GLN A 257 10.63 1.41 -24.87
N ASN A 258 9.63 0.54 -24.80
CA ASN A 258 9.40 -0.49 -25.82
C ASN A 258 8.63 0.07 -27.04
N TYR A 259 8.41 -0.77 -28.06
CA TYR A 259 7.73 -0.39 -29.31
C TYR A 259 6.24 -0.03 -29.17
N LYS A 260 5.63 -0.20 -27.98
CA LYS A 260 4.25 0.20 -27.67
C LYS A 260 4.17 1.51 -26.88
N GLY A 261 5.26 1.92 -26.23
CA GLY A 261 5.30 3.04 -25.28
C GLY A 261 5.46 2.64 -23.82
N ASP A 262 5.50 1.33 -23.50
CA ASP A 262 5.67 0.85 -22.12
C ASP A 262 7.13 0.96 -21.67
N CYS A 263 7.37 1.31 -20.39
CA CYS A 263 8.70 1.28 -19.79
C CYS A 263 9.06 -0.13 -19.30
N VAL A 264 10.01 -0.78 -19.97
CA VAL A 264 10.52 -2.10 -19.61
C VAL A 264 11.93 -1.99 -19.02
N GLU A 265 12.32 -2.94 -18.17
CA GLU A 265 13.66 -2.96 -17.58
C GLU A 265 14.74 -3.03 -18.68
N LYS A 266 15.83 -2.29 -18.51
CA LYS A 266 16.93 -2.17 -19.48
C LYS A 266 17.68 -3.49 -19.66
N GLY A 267 17.21 -4.28 -20.62
CA GLY A 267 17.81 -5.56 -21.00
C GLY A 267 19.30 -5.45 -21.34
N CYS A 268 20.06 -6.44 -20.90
CA CYS A 268 21.48 -6.55 -21.22
C CYS A 268 21.71 -6.89 -22.69
N LYS A 269 22.62 -6.16 -23.35
CA LYS A 269 23.00 -6.44 -24.76
C LYS A 269 23.74 -7.77 -24.93
N VAL A 270 24.41 -8.25 -23.87
CA VAL A 270 24.98 -9.61 -23.84
C VAL A 270 23.85 -10.62 -23.75
N LYS A 271 23.77 -11.54 -24.72
CA LYS A 271 22.76 -12.59 -24.74
C LYS A 271 22.95 -13.54 -23.55
N ASN A 272 21.85 -13.99 -22.95
CA ASN A 272 21.83 -14.87 -21.78
C ASN A 272 22.49 -14.26 -20.51
N CYS A 273 22.65 -12.94 -20.47
CA CYS A 273 23.09 -12.20 -19.30
C CYS A 273 21.91 -11.85 -18.38
N LEU A 274 22.09 -11.98 -17.07
CA LEU A 274 21.14 -11.59 -16.03
C LEU A 274 21.42 -10.18 -15.51
N ASN A 275 22.69 -9.87 -15.22
CA ASN A 275 23.13 -8.55 -14.74
C ASN A 275 24.32 -8.08 -15.58
N CYS A 276 24.31 -6.84 -16.08
CA CYS A 276 25.40 -6.24 -16.85
C CYS A 276 25.75 -4.85 -16.32
N LEU A 277 26.94 -4.34 -16.68
CA LEU A 277 27.30 -2.95 -16.42
C LEU A 277 26.79 -2.06 -17.57
N ASN A 278 26.12 -0.95 -17.24
CA ASN A 278 25.79 0.16 -18.16
C ASN A 278 25.18 -0.20 -19.53
N GLN A 279 24.41 -1.28 -19.62
CA GLN A 279 23.87 -1.83 -20.88
C GLN A 279 24.96 -2.22 -21.93
N ASP A 280 26.22 -2.45 -21.52
CA ASP A 280 27.33 -2.77 -22.43
C ASP A 280 27.42 -4.26 -22.80
N LYS A 281 28.41 -4.62 -23.63
CA LYS A 281 28.80 -6.02 -23.92
C LYS A 281 29.52 -6.72 -22.73
N ILE A 282 29.36 -6.22 -21.51
CA ILE A 282 30.01 -6.73 -20.29
C ILE A 282 28.96 -7.28 -19.33
N CYS A 283 28.89 -8.61 -19.22
CA CYS A 283 28.02 -9.28 -18.26
C CYS A 283 28.72 -9.47 -16.89
N LEU A 284 27.97 -9.29 -15.80
CA LEU A 284 28.42 -9.51 -14.42
C LEU A 284 27.95 -10.86 -13.89
N LYS A 285 26.80 -11.36 -14.38
CA LYS A 285 26.23 -12.67 -14.03
C LYS A 285 25.33 -13.17 -15.17
N CYS A 286 25.52 -14.42 -15.59
CA CYS A 286 24.68 -15.08 -16.59
C CYS A 286 23.40 -15.69 -15.99
N ILE A 287 22.44 -16.03 -16.85
CA ILE A 287 21.33 -16.92 -16.49
C ILE A 287 21.83 -18.36 -16.28
N GLU A 288 20.99 -19.23 -15.75
CA GLU A 288 21.32 -20.64 -15.47
C GLU A 288 21.76 -21.41 -16.74
N ASP A 289 22.59 -22.44 -16.56
CA ASP A 289 23.31 -23.21 -17.60
C ASP A 289 24.39 -22.47 -18.42
N TYR A 290 24.64 -21.18 -18.17
CA TYR A 290 25.72 -20.42 -18.84
C TYR A 290 26.84 -19.99 -17.88
N VAL A 291 28.07 -20.03 -18.38
CA VAL A 291 29.29 -19.58 -17.67
C VAL A 291 29.82 -18.28 -18.26
N LEU A 292 30.45 -17.46 -17.42
CA LEU A 292 31.06 -16.21 -17.82
C LEU A 292 32.48 -16.47 -18.36
N ASP A 293 32.76 -16.08 -19.61
CA ASP A 293 34.13 -16.12 -20.15
C ASP A 293 34.98 -14.93 -19.67
N HIS A 294 36.28 -14.97 -19.97
CA HIS A 294 37.23 -13.91 -19.54
C HIS A 294 37.02 -12.56 -20.27
N LEU A 295 36.11 -12.49 -21.24
CA LEU A 295 35.68 -11.27 -21.91
C LEU A 295 34.33 -10.75 -21.37
N ASN A 296 33.74 -11.46 -20.40
CA ASN A 296 32.44 -11.22 -19.79
C ASN A 296 31.24 -11.52 -20.70
N HIS A 297 31.37 -12.52 -21.58
CA HIS A 297 30.25 -13.10 -22.34
C HIS A 297 29.66 -14.34 -21.65
N CYS A 298 28.39 -14.64 -21.93
CA CYS A 298 27.69 -15.81 -21.37
C CYS A 298 27.68 -17.00 -22.34
N CYS A 299 28.54 -17.98 -22.07
CA CYS A 299 28.85 -19.09 -22.95
C CYS A 299 28.30 -20.42 -22.41
N PHE A 300 28.17 -21.45 -23.26
CA PHE A 300 27.96 -22.80 -22.73
C PHE A 300 29.15 -23.24 -21.88
N HIS A 301 28.90 -24.06 -20.85
CA HIS A 301 29.89 -24.51 -19.86
C HIS A 301 31.22 -25.04 -20.46
N ASP A 302 31.17 -25.69 -21.62
CA ASP A 302 32.34 -26.30 -22.27
C ASP A 302 33.16 -25.31 -23.13
N CYS A 303 32.69 -24.07 -23.32
CA CYS A 303 33.38 -23.04 -24.08
C CYS A 303 34.45 -22.30 -23.24
N LYS A 304 35.62 -22.04 -23.83
CA LYS A 304 36.65 -21.16 -23.25
C LYS A 304 36.43 -19.68 -23.60
N THR A 305 35.78 -19.42 -24.75
CA THR A 305 35.18 -18.12 -25.13
C THR A 305 33.97 -18.32 -26.04
N CYS A 306 33.09 -17.31 -26.08
CA CYS A 306 32.00 -17.18 -27.06
C CYS A 306 31.89 -15.72 -27.57
N ASN A 307 30.79 -15.39 -28.25
CA ASN A 307 30.49 -14.02 -28.68
C ASN A 307 29.46 -13.38 -27.74
N ALA A 308 29.55 -12.08 -27.48
CA ALA A 308 28.55 -11.33 -26.69
C ALA A 308 27.09 -11.58 -27.15
N ASP A 309 26.89 -11.77 -28.45
CA ASP A 309 25.58 -11.88 -29.10
C ASP A 309 25.09 -13.34 -29.25
N SER A 310 25.92 -14.35 -28.90
CA SER A 310 25.58 -15.78 -29.01
C SER A 310 26.47 -16.69 -28.14
N PRO A 311 25.89 -17.63 -27.35
CA PRO A 311 26.63 -18.51 -26.43
C PRO A 311 27.50 -19.58 -27.12
N ASN A 312 27.44 -19.68 -28.45
CA ASN A 312 28.20 -20.64 -29.26
C ASN A 312 29.70 -20.48 -29.03
N CYS A 313 30.41 -21.60 -28.85
CA CYS A 313 31.84 -21.57 -28.56
C CYS A 313 32.64 -21.02 -29.75
N VAL A 314 33.55 -20.08 -29.48
CA VAL A 314 34.58 -19.60 -30.42
C VAL A 314 35.92 -20.28 -30.14
N THR A 315 36.22 -20.55 -28.87
CA THR A 315 37.37 -21.38 -28.45
C THR A 315 36.97 -22.37 -27.37
N CYS A 316 37.75 -23.45 -27.25
CA CYS A 316 37.51 -24.55 -26.31
C CYS A 316 38.64 -24.67 -25.28
N TYR A 317 38.34 -25.33 -24.16
CA TYR A 317 39.35 -25.69 -23.18
C TYR A 317 40.32 -26.74 -23.73
N ASP A 318 41.52 -26.76 -23.16
CA ASP A 318 42.59 -27.67 -23.52
C ASP A 318 42.12 -29.13 -23.24
N GLY A 319 42.41 -30.07 -24.15
CA GLY A 319 41.79 -31.40 -24.15
C GLY A 319 40.44 -31.50 -24.89
N MET A 320 39.98 -30.42 -25.53
CA MET A 320 38.75 -30.38 -26.35
C MET A 320 39.00 -29.81 -27.76
N TYR A 321 38.06 -30.04 -28.67
CA TYR A 321 38.02 -29.45 -30.00
C TYR A 321 36.67 -28.77 -30.27
N LEU A 322 36.63 -27.80 -31.18
CA LEU A 322 35.40 -27.15 -31.62
C LEU A 322 34.72 -27.99 -32.71
N ASP A 323 33.47 -28.37 -32.47
CA ASP A 323 32.61 -29.07 -33.43
C ASP A 323 31.39 -28.18 -33.73
N GLU A 324 31.43 -27.53 -34.90
CA GLU A 324 30.53 -26.46 -35.37
C GLU A 324 30.41 -25.25 -34.42
N ILE A 325 29.70 -25.42 -33.30
CA ILE A 325 29.34 -24.38 -32.32
C ILE A 325 29.49 -24.84 -30.86
N LYS A 326 29.93 -26.08 -30.62
CA LYS A 326 30.11 -26.66 -29.28
C LYS A 326 31.49 -27.29 -29.15
N CYS A 327 32.05 -27.23 -27.95
CA CYS A 327 33.27 -27.94 -27.63
C CYS A 327 32.97 -29.41 -27.33
N LYS A 328 33.81 -30.32 -27.82
CA LYS A 328 33.74 -31.76 -27.55
C LYS A 328 35.10 -32.26 -27.08
N SER A 329 35.12 -33.17 -26.12
CA SER A 329 36.36 -33.74 -25.59
C SER A 329 37.13 -34.49 -26.68
N CYS A 330 38.46 -34.40 -26.65
CA CYS A 330 39.34 -35.27 -27.41
C CYS A 330 39.26 -36.72 -26.91
N SER A 331 39.83 -37.67 -27.67
CA SER A 331 40.02 -39.05 -27.20
C SER A 331 40.91 -39.13 -25.97
N ASP A 332 40.78 -40.20 -25.18
CA ASP A 332 41.51 -40.42 -23.93
C ASP A 332 43.02 -40.12 -24.03
N HIS A 333 43.54 -39.43 -23.02
CA HIS A 333 44.94 -39.00 -22.88
C HIS A 333 45.48 -38.06 -23.99
N CYS A 334 44.61 -37.53 -24.85
CA CYS A 334 44.95 -36.46 -25.79
C CYS A 334 44.87 -35.07 -25.14
N LEU A 335 45.85 -34.21 -25.41
CA LEU A 335 45.90 -32.82 -24.92
C LEU A 335 45.37 -31.81 -25.96
N THR A 336 45.58 -32.06 -27.26
CA THR A 336 45.00 -31.27 -28.34
C THR A 336 44.62 -32.18 -29.52
N CYS A 337 43.45 -31.98 -30.11
CA CYS A 337 42.98 -32.74 -31.27
C CYS A 337 42.29 -31.81 -32.28
N SER A 338 42.12 -32.29 -33.51
CA SER A 338 41.31 -31.61 -34.54
C SER A 338 39.88 -32.18 -34.65
N ASN A 339 39.71 -33.42 -34.24
CA ASN A 339 38.44 -34.07 -33.95
C ASN A 339 38.70 -35.28 -33.02
N PHE A 340 37.65 -35.94 -32.54
CA PHE A 340 37.76 -37.08 -31.62
C PHE A 340 38.70 -38.20 -32.09
N GLY A 341 38.83 -38.44 -33.40
CA GLY A 341 39.69 -39.50 -33.97
C GLY A 341 41.07 -39.02 -34.45
N ASN A 342 41.43 -37.75 -34.26
CA ASN A 342 42.69 -37.19 -34.75
C ASN A 342 43.37 -36.29 -33.70
N CYS A 343 44.06 -36.95 -32.76
CA CYS A 343 44.89 -36.31 -31.76
C CYS A 343 46.20 -35.74 -32.35
N LEU A 344 46.53 -34.52 -31.94
CA LEU A 344 47.71 -33.75 -32.36
C LEU A 344 48.81 -33.72 -31.28
N SER A 345 48.47 -33.91 -29.99
CA SER A 345 49.46 -34.06 -28.91
C SER A 345 48.92 -34.90 -27.74
N CYS A 346 49.78 -35.74 -27.14
CA CYS A 346 49.41 -36.67 -26.08
C CYS A 346 49.97 -36.27 -24.71
N ALA A 347 49.33 -36.73 -23.64
CA ALA A 347 49.82 -36.60 -22.27
C ALA A 347 51.14 -37.36 -22.05
N ASN A 348 51.94 -36.91 -21.08
CA ASN A 348 53.23 -37.52 -20.76
C ASN A 348 53.11 -39.03 -20.49
N GLY A 349 53.93 -39.83 -21.19
CA GLY A 349 53.89 -41.30 -21.14
C GLY A 349 53.01 -41.96 -22.21
N TYR A 350 52.42 -41.18 -23.12
CA TYR A 350 51.66 -41.66 -24.28
C TYR A 350 52.28 -41.15 -25.60
N GLU A 351 52.14 -41.94 -26.65
CA GLU A 351 52.58 -41.62 -28.02
C GLU A 351 51.40 -41.67 -29.00
N ILE A 352 51.41 -40.85 -30.05
CA ILE A 352 50.36 -40.81 -31.07
C ILE A 352 50.52 -42.03 -31.99
N VAL A 353 49.54 -42.92 -32.00
CA VAL A 353 49.47 -44.07 -32.90
C VAL A 353 48.11 -44.06 -33.58
N SER A 354 48.10 -43.96 -34.92
CA SER A 354 46.89 -43.96 -35.74
C SER A 354 45.82 -42.94 -35.30
N GLY A 355 46.24 -41.75 -34.84
CA GLY A 355 45.34 -40.67 -34.38
C GLY A 355 44.98 -40.73 -32.88
N TYR A 356 45.38 -41.77 -32.14
CA TYR A 356 45.03 -41.97 -30.74
C TYR A 356 46.27 -42.07 -29.83
N CYS A 357 46.13 -41.60 -28.58
CA CYS A 357 47.20 -41.65 -27.58
C CYS A 357 47.32 -43.04 -26.94
N ASN A 358 48.39 -43.76 -27.28
CA ASN A 358 48.67 -45.09 -26.75
C ASN A 358 49.80 -45.04 -25.72
N LYS A 359 49.64 -45.76 -24.61
CA LYS A 359 50.62 -45.74 -23.50
C LYS A 359 51.94 -46.36 -23.95
N ILE A 360 53.04 -45.65 -23.78
CA ILE A 360 54.39 -46.10 -24.15
C ILE A 360 54.72 -47.36 -23.35
N LYS A 361 54.82 -48.50 -24.05
CA LYS A 361 55.22 -49.79 -23.46
C LYS A 361 56.73 -49.83 -23.31
N THR A 362 57.24 -49.38 -22.18
CA THR A 362 58.64 -49.59 -21.80
C THR A 362 58.95 -51.08 -21.82
N LYS A 363 59.86 -51.52 -22.70
CA LYS A 363 60.34 -52.90 -22.71
C LYS A 363 61.03 -53.19 -21.37
N GLU A 364 60.54 -54.17 -20.63
CA GLU A 364 61.25 -54.68 -19.45
C GLU A 364 62.65 -55.15 -19.86
N SER A 365 63.68 -54.67 -19.16
CA SER A 365 65.06 -55.07 -19.43
C SER A 365 65.33 -56.49 -18.87
N PRO A 366 65.88 -57.42 -19.67
CA PRO A 366 66.04 -58.82 -19.26
C PRO A 366 67.29 -59.00 -18.39
N PHE A 367 67.33 -58.38 -17.20
CA PHE A 367 68.48 -58.47 -16.28
C PHE A 367 68.08 -58.65 -14.81
N LYS A 368 67.35 -59.74 -14.51
CA LYS A 368 67.10 -60.19 -13.14
C LYS A 368 68.36 -60.86 -12.54
N LEU A 369 69.23 -60.07 -11.92
CA LEU A 369 70.26 -60.60 -11.00
C LEU A 369 69.60 -61.08 -9.69
N PRO A 370 70.08 -62.17 -9.07
CA PRO A 370 69.45 -62.74 -7.87
C PRO A 370 69.76 -61.93 -6.60
N ALA A 371 68.75 -61.75 -5.76
CA ALA A 371 68.78 -60.92 -4.55
C ALA A 371 69.50 -61.60 -3.36
N ILE A 372 70.77 -61.98 -3.53
CA ILE A 372 71.57 -62.70 -2.51
C ILE A 372 72.61 -61.79 -1.83
N PHE A 373 73.17 -60.80 -2.54
CA PHE A 373 74.21 -59.92 -1.98
C PHE A 373 73.73 -58.92 -0.92
N SER A 374 72.43 -58.61 -0.86
CA SER A 374 71.87 -57.61 0.05
C SER A 374 72.16 -57.90 1.53
N VAL A 375 71.97 -59.16 1.96
CA VAL A 375 72.04 -59.52 3.39
C VAL A 375 73.47 -59.38 3.93
N VAL A 376 74.47 -59.91 3.22
CA VAL A 376 75.87 -59.87 3.68
C VAL A 376 76.40 -58.43 3.77
N SER A 377 76.10 -57.60 2.77
CA SER A 377 76.51 -56.18 2.78
C SER A 377 75.87 -55.39 3.93
N ILE A 378 74.59 -55.63 4.24
CA ILE A 378 73.93 -54.95 5.36
C ILE A 378 74.52 -55.39 6.72
N PHE A 379 74.83 -56.67 6.93
CA PHE A 379 75.48 -57.14 8.16
C PHE A 379 76.91 -56.62 8.32
N VAL A 380 77.69 -56.52 7.24
CA VAL A 380 79.05 -55.92 7.27
C VAL A 380 78.97 -54.42 7.57
N ILE A 381 78.08 -53.67 6.92
CA ILE A 381 77.95 -52.23 7.17
C ILE A 381 77.45 -51.98 8.60
N GLY A 382 76.41 -52.70 9.04
CA GLY A 382 75.86 -52.56 10.39
C GLY A 382 76.86 -52.89 11.50
N SER A 383 77.64 -53.96 11.35
CA SER A 383 78.69 -54.30 12.33
C SER A 383 79.81 -53.25 12.39
N ILE A 384 80.22 -52.69 11.24
CA ILE A 384 81.18 -51.57 11.19
C ILE A 384 80.62 -50.32 11.88
N SER A 385 79.36 -49.95 11.61
CA SER A 385 78.71 -48.79 12.24
C SER A 385 78.62 -48.91 13.77
N VAL A 386 78.28 -50.10 14.28
CA VAL A 386 78.28 -50.37 15.74
C VAL A 386 79.69 -50.27 16.32
N PHE A 387 80.71 -50.79 15.64
CA PHE A 387 82.10 -50.69 16.10
C PHE A 387 82.60 -49.23 16.15
N VAL A 388 82.26 -48.42 15.13
CA VAL A 388 82.59 -46.98 15.09
C VAL A 388 81.87 -46.24 16.22
N TRP A 389 80.60 -46.52 16.47
CA TRP A 389 79.83 -45.89 17.55
C TRP A 389 80.43 -46.20 18.94
N LEU A 390 80.81 -47.45 19.20
CA LEU A 390 81.48 -47.89 20.44
C LEU A 390 82.88 -47.28 20.64
N ILE A 391 83.55 -46.86 19.56
CA ILE A 391 84.83 -46.14 19.63
C ILE A 391 84.61 -44.65 19.92
N LEU A 392 83.54 -44.05 19.38
CA LEU A 392 83.22 -42.63 19.55
C LEU A 392 82.66 -42.31 20.94
N ASP A 393 81.76 -43.14 21.49
CA ASP A 393 81.15 -42.91 22.83
C ASP A 393 82.21 -42.91 23.96
N LYS A 394 83.32 -43.64 23.78
CA LYS A 394 84.46 -43.63 24.70
C LYS A 394 85.31 -42.35 24.66
N LYS A 395 85.03 -41.38 23.77
CA LYS A 395 85.74 -40.09 23.70
C LYS A 395 84.81 -38.89 23.90
N LYS A 396 84.34 -38.72 25.14
CA LYS A 396 83.71 -37.47 25.61
C LYS A 396 84.64 -36.27 25.38
N ILE A 397 84.31 -35.42 24.41
CA ILE A 397 84.88 -34.08 24.24
C ILE A 397 83.71 -33.09 24.08
N ARG A 398 83.65 -32.08 24.97
CA ARG A 398 82.69 -30.96 24.89
C ARG A 398 83.42 -29.70 24.47
N ILE A 399 82.95 -29.00 23.44
CA ILE A 399 83.33 -27.59 23.16
C ILE A 399 82.07 -26.84 22.65
N PRO A 400 81.72 -25.66 23.21
CA PRO A 400 80.63 -24.80 22.72
C PRO A 400 81.12 -23.76 21.69
N VAL A 401 80.19 -23.07 21.00
CA VAL A 401 80.50 -21.95 20.09
C VAL A 401 79.49 -20.80 20.30
N GLU A 402 79.95 -19.56 20.13
CA GLU A 402 79.28 -18.30 20.53
C GLU A 402 79.07 -17.34 19.33
N ARG A 403 78.31 -16.25 19.51
CA ARG A 403 77.99 -15.24 18.46
C ARG A 403 79.05 -14.14 18.36
N VAL A 404 79.37 -13.66 17.15
CA VAL A 404 80.02 -12.34 16.91
C VAL A 404 79.42 -11.65 15.66
N VAL A 405 79.49 -10.32 15.60
CA VAL A 405 78.93 -9.41 14.57
C VAL A 405 80.05 -8.59 13.91
N VAL A 406 79.97 -8.28 12.59
CA VAL A 406 80.87 -7.32 11.89
C VAL A 406 80.13 -6.48 10.83
N LYS A 407 80.60 -5.22 10.65
CA LYS A 407 80.21 -4.12 9.72
C LYS A 407 81.42 -3.13 9.68
N PRO A 408 81.47 -1.99 8.93
CA PRO A 408 80.83 -1.54 7.67
C PRO A 408 81.87 -0.80 6.73
N LYS A 409 81.48 0.34 6.11
CA LYS A 409 82.21 1.34 5.22
C LYS A 409 81.82 1.22 3.72
N HIS A 410 81.89 2.23 2.83
CA HIS A 410 82.15 3.71 2.80
C HIS A 410 81.71 4.26 1.40
N GLU A 411 81.44 5.54 1.04
CA GLU A 411 81.34 6.86 1.71
C GLU A 411 80.31 7.80 0.98
N HIS A 412 80.72 8.82 0.20
CA HIS A 412 79.89 9.94 -0.34
C HIS A 412 80.60 10.73 -1.49
N PRO A 413 80.14 11.89 -2.10
CA PRO A 413 79.12 12.92 -1.70
C PRO A 413 78.04 13.31 -2.77
N ARG A 414 76.82 13.77 -2.38
CA ARG A 414 76.21 15.15 -2.38
C ARG A 414 76.04 15.87 -3.75
N GLU A 415 75.03 16.70 -4.02
CA GLU A 415 74.14 17.57 -3.17
C GLU A 415 72.64 17.62 -3.58
N ASN A 416 71.77 18.16 -2.68
CA ASN A 416 70.59 19.06 -2.87
C ASN A 416 69.54 18.82 -4.01
N ASN A 417 68.22 19.09 -3.87
CA ASN A 417 67.40 19.68 -2.78
C ASN A 417 65.87 19.45 -3.02
N ARG A 418 65.06 19.26 -1.95
CA ARG A 418 63.57 19.34 -1.88
C ARG A 418 62.73 18.41 -2.80
N GLY A 419 61.55 17.90 -2.40
CA GLY A 419 60.83 17.93 -1.12
C GLY A 419 59.32 17.59 -1.27
N ILE A 420 58.64 17.34 -0.15
CA ILE A 420 57.21 16.96 0.02
C ILE A 420 56.90 15.45 -0.15
N GLU A 421 56.10 14.91 0.77
CA GLU A 421 55.74 13.48 0.94
C GLU A 421 54.22 13.24 0.76
N PRO A 422 53.77 11.97 0.59
CA PRO A 422 52.38 11.61 0.31
C PRO A 422 51.58 11.19 1.57
N ILE A 423 50.27 10.94 1.39
CA ILE A 423 49.47 10.03 2.22
C ILE A 423 48.64 9.15 1.28
N ASP A 424 48.50 7.87 1.59
CA ASP A 424 47.81 6.87 0.77
C ASP A 424 47.03 5.86 1.63
N ALA A 425 46.00 5.26 1.03
CA ALA A 425 45.39 3.94 1.28
C ALA A 425 44.95 3.44 2.70
N PHE A 426 43.70 2.91 2.75
CA PHE A 426 43.29 1.58 3.31
C PHE A 426 43.32 1.36 4.86
N GLU A 427 42.53 0.47 5.51
CA GLU A 427 41.36 -0.36 5.12
C GLU A 427 40.41 -0.73 6.31
N MET A 428 39.53 -1.72 6.08
CA MET A 428 38.26 -2.15 6.71
C MET A 428 38.22 -2.79 8.13
N VAL A 429 37.01 -2.68 8.73
CA VAL A 429 36.22 -3.70 9.50
C VAL A 429 36.60 -4.15 10.93
N GLY A 430 35.57 -4.19 11.81
CA GLY A 430 35.55 -4.87 13.12
C GLY A 430 34.14 -4.84 13.77
N LEU A 431 33.73 -5.91 14.48
CA LEU A 431 32.34 -6.15 14.96
C LEU A 431 32.19 -6.19 16.51
N TYR A 432 30.92 -6.23 16.97
CA TYR A 432 30.40 -6.82 18.23
C TYR A 432 30.31 -6.01 19.56
N ASN A 433 29.23 -5.23 19.71
CA ASN A 433 28.05 -5.44 20.60
C ASN A 433 28.16 -5.63 22.16
N ILE A 434 27.05 -5.27 22.86
CA ILE A 434 26.52 -5.73 24.19
C ILE A 434 26.54 -4.75 25.42
N GLN A 435 25.33 -4.52 25.99
CA GLN A 435 24.94 -4.05 27.36
C GLN A 435 25.37 -2.64 27.85
N GLN A 436 24.70 -1.96 28.82
CA GLN A 436 23.34 -1.85 29.41
C GLN A 436 23.51 -1.05 30.74
N ILE A 437 22.40 -0.50 31.29
CA ILE A 437 22.19 0.26 32.56
C ILE A 437 21.81 1.72 32.25
N ASN A 438 20.55 2.19 32.26
CA ASN A 438 19.39 2.06 33.17
C ASN A 438 19.36 3.11 34.31
N ASP A 439 18.18 3.70 34.50
CA ASP A 439 17.70 4.54 35.62
C ASP A 439 18.19 5.99 35.84
N SER A 440 17.43 6.89 36.52
CA SER A 440 15.97 7.19 36.61
C SER A 440 15.75 8.33 37.64
N TYR A 441 14.55 8.97 37.68
CA TYR A 441 14.06 9.94 38.70
C TYR A 441 14.79 11.32 38.82
N SER A 442 14.20 12.44 39.32
CA SER A 442 12.80 12.90 39.34
C SER A 442 12.61 14.37 39.83
N HIS A 443 11.40 14.90 39.58
CA HIS A 443 10.69 16.05 40.20
C HIS A 443 11.28 16.88 41.37
N ALA A 444 11.25 18.22 41.21
CA ALA A 444 10.53 19.20 42.08
C ALA A 444 10.55 20.59 41.40
N LYS A 445 9.44 21.32 41.14
CA LYS A 445 8.39 21.97 41.97
C LYS A 445 8.81 23.24 42.74
N ASN A 446 8.04 24.32 42.52
CA ASN A 446 7.84 25.53 43.36
C ASN A 446 8.99 26.57 43.44
N SER A 447 8.77 27.88 43.72
CA SER A 447 7.60 28.78 43.54
C SER A 447 7.99 30.25 43.92
N LYS A 448 7.09 31.22 43.68
CA LYS A 448 6.94 32.55 44.35
C LYS A 448 7.94 33.71 44.09
N ARG A 449 7.41 34.71 43.36
CA ARG A 449 7.10 36.11 43.78
C ARG A 449 8.15 37.24 43.78
N ASN A 450 7.61 38.43 43.44
CA ASN A 450 7.96 39.80 43.87
C ASN A 450 9.26 40.41 43.28
N SER A 451 9.18 41.46 42.44
CA SER A 451 9.09 42.90 42.79
C SER A 451 10.46 43.59 42.88
N ALA A 452 10.66 44.88 42.58
CA ALA A 452 9.92 45.89 41.81
C ALA A 452 10.82 47.15 41.67
N ARG A 453 10.42 48.14 40.85
CA ARG A 453 10.96 49.53 40.76
C ARG A 453 12.39 49.65 40.18
N GLN A 454 12.54 50.26 38.99
CA GLN A 454 12.62 51.71 38.69
C GLN A 454 14.05 52.29 38.84
N ASN A 455 14.56 52.92 37.77
CA ASN A 455 14.98 54.33 37.81
C ASN A 455 15.22 54.90 36.40
N HIS A 456 14.50 55.98 36.09
CA HIS A 456 14.89 57.03 35.12
C HIS A 456 15.78 58.07 35.88
N PRO A 457 16.39 59.14 35.29
CA PRO A 457 15.78 60.02 34.28
C PRO A 457 16.75 60.71 33.27
N ARG A 458 16.23 61.74 32.58
CA ARG A 458 16.89 62.79 31.75
C ARG A 458 17.31 62.41 30.32
N ASN A 459 17.25 63.32 29.34
CA ASN A 459 16.34 64.48 29.15
C ASN A 459 16.37 64.96 27.68
N SER A 460 15.34 65.74 27.28
CA SER A 460 15.33 66.75 26.18
C SER A 460 15.60 66.31 24.72
N GLN A 461 14.64 66.68 23.86
CA GLN A 461 14.73 67.40 22.55
C GLN A 461 16.07 67.37 21.77
N GLU A 462 16.08 67.36 20.42
CA GLU A 462 15.17 68.05 19.49
C GLU A 462 15.07 67.37 18.09
N LYS A 463 14.30 67.93 17.15
CA LYS A 463 14.13 67.42 15.77
C LYS A 463 15.15 68.05 14.80
N ILE A 464 15.56 67.34 13.74
CA ILE A 464 15.72 67.84 12.35
C ILE A 464 16.03 66.67 11.38
N ASN A 465 15.73 66.83 10.09
CA ASN A 465 15.99 65.88 8.99
C ASN A 465 16.71 66.62 7.83
N PRO A 466 17.74 66.02 7.20
CA PRO A 466 17.91 66.21 5.76
C PRO A 466 18.38 64.98 4.94
N ASN A 467 18.22 65.09 3.62
CA ASN A 467 18.35 64.04 2.60
C ASN A 467 19.79 63.66 2.15
N SER A 468 19.85 62.56 1.37
CA SER A 468 20.81 62.25 0.29
C SER A 468 22.11 61.51 0.70
N LYS A 469 22.76 60.65 -0.12
CA LYS A 469 22.76 60.43 -1.59
C LYS A 469 22.93 58.93 -1.98
N THR A 470 22.22 58.49 -3.03
CA THR A 470 22.61 57.67 -4.24
C THR A 470 23.86 56.74 -4.21
N PRO A 471 23.94 55.60 -4.96
CA PRO A 471 23.66 55.61 -6.42
C PRO A 471 23.32 54.31 -7.22
N ILE A 472 23.10 54.54 -8.53
CA ILE A 472 23.09 53.64 -9.72
C ILE A 472 21.81 52.84 -10.07
N TYR A 473 21.36 53.08 -11.31
CA TYR A 473 20.34 52.35 -12.09
C TYR A 473 21.02 51.40 -13.09
N VAL A 474 20.33 50.31 -13.48
CA VAL A 474 20.32 49.80 -14.86
C VAL A 474 18.85 49.47 -15.20
N SER A 475 18.41 49.79 -16.42
CA SER A 475 17.00 49.69 -16.85
C SER A 475 16.83 48.80 -18.08
N VAL A 476 15.68 48.12 -18.16
CA VAL A 476 15.19 47.37 -19.33
C VAL A 476 13.71 47.76 -19.52
N PRO A 477 13.23 48.03 -20.75
CA PRO A 477 11.98 48.77 -20.95
C PRO A 477 10.70 47.91 -20.94
N GLN A 478 9.56 48.58 -20.74
CA GLN A 478 8.22 48.04 -20.95
C GLN A 478 7.77 48.23 -22.42
N SER A 479 6.78 47.45 -22.84
CA SER A 479 6.04 47.64 -24.11
C SER A 479 4.53 47.47 -23.87
N GLU A 480 3.72 48.19 -24.65
CA GLU A 480 2.28 48.35 -24.47
C GLU A 480 1.44 47.18 -25.03
N PRO A 481 0.15 47.04 -24.63
CA PRO A 481 -0.67 45.87 -24.97
C PRO A 481 -1.18 45.87 -26.42
N VAL A 482 -1.45 44.67 -26.93
CA VAL A 482 -2.05 44.44 -28.26
C VAL A 482 -3.46 43.85 -28.10
N GLU A 483 -4.42 44.37 -28.85
CA GLU A 483 -5.83 43.96 -28.80
C GLU A 483 -6.09 42.61 -29.49
N PHE A 484 -7.09 41.87 -29.01
CA PHE A 484 -7.55 40.62 -29.63
C PHE A 484 -8.51 40.90 -30.78
N ILE A 485 -8.28 40.26 -31.93
CA ILE A 485 -9.24 40.17 -33.05
C ILE A 485 -9.63 38.68 -33.23
N PRO A 486 -10.92 38.32 -33.17
CA PRO A 486 -11.37 36.94 -33.37
C PRO A 486 -11.41 36.55 -34.85
N SER A 487 -10.98 35.34 -35.18
CA SER A 487 -11.02 34.77 -36.54
C SER A 487 -11.99 33.58 -36.61
N ASN A 488 -13.00 33.68 -37.48
CA ASN A 488 -13.94 32.59 -37.77
C ASN A 488 -13.31 31.54 -38.70
N PRO A 489 -13.66 30.24 -38.55
CA PRO A 489 -13.34 29.21 -39.54
C PRO A 489 -14.25 29.31 -40.79
N PRO A 490 -13.75 29.02 -42.00
CA PRO A 490 -14.55 28.97 -43.23
C PRO A 490 -15.25 27.60 -43.45
N LEU A 491 -16.20 27.58 -44.38
CA LEU A 491 -17.03 26.40 -44.72
C LEU A 491 -16.33 25.39 -45.65
N ASN A 492 -16.93 24.19 -45.73
CA ASN A 492 -16.71 23.13 -46.72
C ASN A 492 -16.53 23.61 -48.17
N PRO A 493 -15.92 22.75 -49.00
CA PRO A 493 -16.65 22.25 -50.17
C PRO A 493 -16.90 20.73 -50.12
N THR A 494 -17.97 20.29 -50.77
CA THR A 494 -18.34 18.88 -50.98
C THR A 494 -17.68 18.29 -52.22
N ILE A 495 -17.55 16.95 -52.27
CA ILE A 495 -18.08 16.05 -53.34
C ILE A 495 -17.51 14.62 -53.17
N ASN A 496 -18.43 13.64 -53.25
CA ASN A 496 -18.36 12.23 -53.72
C ASN A 496 -16.99 11.51 -53.86
N ASN A 497 -16.87 10.20 -53.63
CA ASN A 497 -17.88 9.16 -53.89
C ASN A 497 -17.67 7.86 -53.06
N THR A 498 -18.59 6.91 -53.24
CA THR A 498 -18.62 5.54 -52.69
C THR A 498 -17.34 4.72 -52.85
N ASP A 499 -17.03 3.87 -51.86
CA ASP A 499 -17.08 2.41 -52.11
C ASP A 499 -17.29 1.57 -50.82
N ASN A 500 -17.73 0.32 -50.98
CA ASN A 500 -17.97 -0.62 -49.86
C ASN A 500 -16.76 -1.53 -49.59
N LEU A 501 -16.47 -1.80 -48.31
CA LEU A 501 -16.03 -3.15 -47.91
C LEU A 501 -16.42 -3.47 -46.46
N GLN A 502 -16.77 -4.73 -46.21
CA GLN A 502 -17.14 -5.24 -44.88
C GLN A 502 -15.89 -5.76 -44.16
N GLN A 503 -15.64 -5.35 -42.91
CA GLN A 503 -14.90 -6.21 -41.97
C GLN A 503 -15.21 -5.96 -40.49
N LYS A 504 -16.04 -6.88 -39.97
CA LYS A 504 -15.93 -7.53 -38.65
C LYS A 504 -15.25 -6.73 -37.52
N SER A 505 -16.06 -6.15 -36.63
CA SER A 505 -15.62 -5.66 -35.33
C SER A 505 -15.29 -6.82 -34.37
N GLU A 506 -14.05 -6.87 -33.89
CA GLU A 506 -13.66 -7.64 -32.70
C GLU A 506 -13.28 -6.66 -31.59
N LEU A 507 -13.90 -6.78 -30.42
CA LEU A 507 -13.57 -5.93 -29.27
C LEU A 507 -12.25 -6.39 -28.63
N PRO A 508 -11.32 -5.49 -28.30
CA PRO A 508 -10.24 -5.80 -27.37
C PRO A 508 -10.80 -5.93 -25.95
N ASP A 509 -10.28 -6.91 -25.21
CA ASP A 509 -10.71 -7.25 -23.84
C ASP A 509 -10.25 -6.18 -22.82
N ILE A 510 -11.16 -5.73 -21.96
CA ILE A 510 -10.86 -4.75 -20.91
C ILE A 510 -10.44 -5.51 -19.65
N SER A 511 -9.12 -5.71 -19.52
CA SER A 511 -8.50 -6.32 -18.34
C SER A 511 -8.81 -5.50 -17.09
N LYS A 512 -9.74 -5.98 -16.25
CA LYS A 512 -10.10 -5.35 -14.97
C LYS A 512 -8.87 -5.28 -14.04
N PRO A 513 -8.65 -4.15 -13.32
CA PRO A 513 -7.57 -4.05 -12.35
C PRO A 513 -7.74 -5.06 -11.21
N ILE A 514 -6.63 -5.65 -10.77
CA ILE A 514 -6.61 -6.68 -9.72
C ILE A 514 -6.57 -5.98 -8.36
N TYR A 515 -7.76 -5.61 -7.85
CA TYR A 515 -7.90 -5.23 -6.44
C TYR A 515 -7.63 -6.45 -5.54
N GLU A 516 -6.51 -6.46 -4.84
CA GLU A 516 -6.24 -7.44 -3.77
C GLU A 516 -7.01 -7.10 -2.49
N HIS A 517 -7.78 -8.08 -2.01
CA HIS A 517 -8.23 -8.29 -0.63
C HIS A 517 -8.42 -7.09 0.33
N GLU A 518 -9.13 -6.04 -0.09
CA GLU A 518 -9.73 -5.11 0.87
C GLU A 518 -10.99 -5.70 1.53
N SER A 519 -11.10 -5.55 2.85
CA SER A 519 -12.24 -6.00 3.64
C SER A 519 -13.33 -4.94 3.71
N ILE A 520 -14.58 -5.33 3.45
CA ILE A 520 -15.72 -4.40 3.50
C ILE A 520 -16.17 -4.23 4.96
N SER A 521 -16.33 -2.98 5.40
CA SER A 521 -16.75 -2.59 6.75
C SER A 521 -17.59 -1.31 6.70
N ILE A 522 -18.26 -0.95 7.80
CA ILE A 522 -19.06 0.26 7.87
C ILE A 522 -18.24 1.55 7.60
N CYS A 523 -16.94 1.55 7.90
CA CYS A 523 -16.05 2.71 7.77
C CYS A 523 -15.48 2.93 6.36
N ASN A 524 -15.55 1.92 5.48
CA ASN A 524 -14.99 1.97 4.11
C ASN A 524 -15.97 1.45 3.04
N PHE A 525 -17.23 1.21 3.41
CA PHE A 525 -18.27 0.73 2.49
C PHE A 525 -18.44 1.67 1.30
N GLU A 526 -18.53 2.98 1.52
CA GLU A 526 -18.82 3.93 0.44
C GLU A 526 -17.67 4.09 -0.56
N SER A 527 -16.43 3.89 -0.13
CA SER A 527 -15.24 3.94 -0.98
C SER A 527 -14.98 2.63 -1.73
N ILE A 528 -15.26 1.47 -1.12
CA ILE A 528 -15.06 0.16 -1.75
C ILE A 528 -16.26 -0.25 -2.62
N VAL A 529 -17.46 0.23 -2.27
CA VAL A 529 -18.73 -0.09 -2.94
C VAL A 529 -19.36 1.21 -3.46
N PRO A 530 -18.74 1.86 -4.48
CA PRO A 530 -19.18 3.17 -4.96
C PRO A 530 -20.53 3.12 -5.68
N VAL A 531 -21.18 4.28 -5.76
CA VAL A 531 -22.36 4.52 -6.60
C VAL A 531 -21.94 4.41 -8.07
N VAL A 532 -22.77 3.78 -8.90
CA VAL A 532 -22.55 3.63 -10.35
C VAL A 532 -23.77 4.06 -11.13
N HIS A 533 -23.54 4.65 -12.30
CA HIS A 533 -24.60 4.99 -13.24
C HIS A 533 -24.89 3.80 -14.17
N LEU A 534 -26.17 3.65 -14.54
CA LEU A 534 -26.61 2.70 -15.54
C LEU A 534 -26.39 3.25 -16.96
N ASP A 535 -26.26 2.36 -17.93
CA ASP A 535 -26.18 2.68 -19.35
C ASP A 535 -27.57 3.03 -19.98
N GLU A 536 -27.58 3.30 -21.30
CA GLU A 536 -28.81 3.64 -22.04
C GLU A 536 -29.87 2.53 -22.04
N VAL A 537 -29.49 1.26 -21.79
CA VAL A 537 -30.42 0.13 -21.64
C VAL A 537 -30.73 -0.19 -20.17
N LYS A 538 -30.36 0.72 -19.24
CA LYS A 538 -30.57 0.62 -17.79
C LYS A 538 -29.83 -0.57 -17.14
N SER A 539 -28.68 -0.96 -17.69
CA SER A 539 -27.80 -1.99 -17.14
C SER A 539 -26.52 -1.39 -16.53
N TYR A 540 -25.81 -2.17 -15.71
CA TYR A 540 -24.39 -1.93 -15.42
C TYR A 540 -23.59 -3.21 -15.66
N ASN A 541 -22.56 -3.13 -16.50
CA ASN A 541 -21.82 -4.30 -17.01
C ASN A 541 -22.72 -5.40 -17.62
N GLY A 542 -23.82 -5.03 -18.28
CA GLY A 542 -24.78 -5.98 -18.87
C GLY A 542 -25.75 -6.63 -17.87
N ILE A 543 -25.86 -6.07 -16.66
CA ILE A 543 -26.73 -6.58 -15.59
C ILE A 543 -27.82 -5.55 -15.30
N GLU A 544 -29.09 -5.94 -15.48
CA GLU A 544 -30.28 -5.09 -15.28
C GLU A 544 -30.95 -5.25 -13.90
N VAL A 545 -30.55 -6.25 -13.11
CA VAL A 545 -31.23 -6.66 -11.86
C VAL A 545 -30.31 -6.75 -10.65
N CYS A 546 -30.81 -6.42 -9.46
CA CYS A 546 -30.09 -6.61 -8.21
C CYS A 546 -30.19 -8.06 -7.73
N PHE A 547 -29.04 -8.73 -7.58
CA PHE A 547 -29.02 -10.14 -7.16
C PHE A 547 -29.58 -10.42 -5.74
N THR A 548 -29.75 -9.38 -4.90
CA THR A 548 -30.28 -9.53 -3.53
C THR A 548 -31.80 -9.54 -3.46
N CYS A 549 -32.50 -8.69 -4.22
CA CYS A 549 -33.97 -8.61 -4.24
C CYS A 549 -34.61 -9.16 -5.53
N GLN A 550 -33.83 -9.40 -6.59
CA GLN A 550 -34.27 -9.81 -7.94
C GLN A 550 -35.14 -8.78 -8.68
N GLU A 551 -35.21 -7.53 -8.17
CA GLU A 551 -35.84 -6.40 -8.84
C GLU A 551 -34.86 -5.69 -9.78
N ARG A 552 -35.39 -4.90 -10.71
CA ARG A 552 -34.58 -4.11 -11.65
C ARG A 552 -33.82 -3.00 -10.95
N LEU A 553 -32.65 -2.68 -11.47
CA LEU A 553 -31.82 -1.57 -11.03
C LEU A 553 -32.38 -0.19 -11.44
N ASP A 554 -33.37 -0.17 -12.33
CA ASP A 554 -33.78 1.02 -13.11
C ASP A 554 -34.81 1.94 -12.44
N GLY A 555 -35.00 1.79 -11.12
CA GLY A 555 -35.91 2.56 -10.28
C GLY A 555 -35.28 3.84 -9.69
N ASN A 556 -35.89 4.37 -8.63
CA ASN A 556 -35.42 5.57 -7.92
C ASN A 556 -34.34 5.27 -6.86
N ASP A 557 -34.01 3.99 -6.63
CA ASP A 557 -33.00 3.57 -5.66
C ASP A 557 -31.58 3.69 -6.22
N GLU A 558 -30.68 4.20 -5.39
CA GLU A 558 -29.25 4.31 -5.68
C GLU A 558 -28.65 2.95 -6.06
N VAL A 559 -27.89 2.86 -7.16
CA VAL A 559 -27.20 1.64 -7.59
C VAL A 559 -25.71 1.72 -7.21
N ARG A 560 -25.18 0.67 -6.59
CA ARG A 560 -23.77 0.54 -6.23
C ARG A 560 -23.16 -0.74 -6.80
N ALA A 561 -21.86 -0.74 -7.07
CA ALA A 561 -21.12 -1.91 -7.54
C ALA A 561 -20.06 -2.37 -6.55
N LEU A 562 -19.90 -3.68 -6.38
CA LEU A 562 -18.76 -4.28 -5.68
C LEU A 562 -17.49 -4.24 -6.56
N PRO A 563 -16.27 -4.33 -6.00
CA PRO A 563 -15.01 -4.34 -6.77
C PRO A 563 -14.85 -5.46 -7.83
N CYS A 564 -15.74 -6.45 -7.85
CA CYS A 564 -15.82 -7.44 -8.94
C CYS A 564 -16.58 -6.93 -10.19
N GLY A 565 -17.21 -5.76 -10.11
CA GLY A 565 -18.04 -5.15 -11.16
C GLY A 565 -19.50 -5.60 -11.16
N HIS A 566 -20.04 -6.12 -10.05
CA HIS A 566 -21.43 -6.56 -9.96
C HIS A 566 -22.31 -5.52 -9.23
N PRO A 567 -23.43 -5.08 -9.84
CA PRO A 567 -24.31 -4.05 -9.30
C PRO A 567 -25.43 -4.58 -8.38
N TYR A 568 -25.88 -3.70 -7.49
CA TYR A 568 -26.98 -3.92 -6.54
C TYR A 568 -27.62 -2.56 -6.18
N HIS A 569 -28.86 -2.53 -5.69
CA HIS A 569 -29.35 -1.33 -4.99
C HIS A 569 -28.55 -1.11 -3.70
N GLY A 570 -28.18 0.14 -3.40
CA GLY A 570 -27.29 0.51 -2.29
C GLY A 570 -27.76 -0.04 -0.94
N LYS A 571 -29.06 0.10 -0.64
CA LYS A 571 -29.69 -0.44 0.57
C LYS A 571 -29.61 -1.98 0.65
N CYS A 572 -29.80 -2.67 -0.47
CA CYS A 572 -29.71 -4.13 -0.55
C CYS A 572 -28.27 -4.62 -0.26
N ILE A 573 -27.26 -4.01 -0.90
CA ILE A 573 -25.87 -4.42 -0.71
C ILE A 573 -25.29 -3.98 0.64
N TYR A 574 -25.70 -2.83 1.18
CA TYR A 574 -25.36 -2.41 2.54
C TYR A 574 -25.92 -3.39 3.58
N ASN A 575 -27.22 -3.72 3.50
CA ASN A 575 -27.84 -4.67 4.43
C ASN A 575 -27.19 -6.06 4.36
N MET A 576 -26.79 -6.52 3.18
CA MET A 576 -26.13 -7.82 3.03
C MET A 576 -24.69 -7.81 3.57
N MET A 577 -23.88 -6.83 3.16
CA MET A 577 -22.44 -6.78 3.49
C MET A 577 -22.18 -6.33 4.94
N ILE A 578 -22.93 -5.33 5.44
CA ILE A 578 -22.70 -4.71 6.75
C ILE A 578 -23.61 -5.35 7.81
N TYR A 579 -24.93 -5.21 7.67
CA TYR A 579 -25.88 -5.61 8.73
C TYR A 579 -25.94 -7.14 8.91
N GLN A 580 -26.02 -7.91 7.82
CA GLN A 580 -26.00 -9.37 7.86
C GLN A 580 -24.58 -9.97 7.92
N ASN A 581 -23.54 -9.14 7.82
CA ASN A 581 -22.12 -9.55 7.73
C ASN A 581 -21.84 -10.63 6.64
N ARG A 582 -22.67 -10.71 5.60
CA ARG A 582 -22.52 -11.66 4.48
C ARG A 582 -21.60 -11.05 3.44
N LYS A 583 -20.30 -11.03 3.76
CA LYS A 583 -19.26 -10.38 2.95
C LYS A 583 -18.88 -11.12 1.66
N GLN A 584 -19.87 -11.50 0.85
CA GLN A 584 -19.69 -12.29 -0.37
C GLN A 584 -20.61 -11.80 -1.50
N CYS A 585 -20.08 -11.63 -2.71
CA CYS A 585 -20.87 -11.29 -3.90
C CYS A 585 -21.76 -12.47 -4.32
N LEU A 586 -23.07 -12.27 -4.46
CA LEU A 586 -24.01 -13.34 -4.84
C LEU A 586 -23.83 -13.81 -6.30
N SER A 587 -23.34 -12.95 -7.20
CA SER A 587 -23.14 -13.30 -8.62
C SER A 587 -21.89 -14.15 -8.86
N CYS A 588 -20.74 -13.78 -8.28
CA CYS A 588 -19.45 -14.44 -8.55
C CYS A 588 -18.81 -15.12 -7.33
N LEU A 589 -19.50 -15.16 -6.19
CA LEU A 589 -19.06 -15.80 -4.94
C LEU A 589 -17.72 -15.29 -4.37
N ARG A 590 -17.19 -14.16 -4.86
CA ARG A 590 -15.99 -13.51 -4.31
C ARG A 590 -16.29 -12.93 -2.92
N SER A 591 -15.41 -13.22 -1.96
CA SER A 591 -15.52 -12.77 -0.56
C SER A 591 -14.62 -11.57 -0.25
N TYR A 592 -15.02 -10.79 0.77
CA TYR A 592 -14.45 -9.50 1.17
C TYR A 592 -14.29 -9.39 2.70
N PHE A 593 -13.74 -10.44 3.32
CA PHE A 593 -13.72 -10.65 4.77
C PHE A 593 -12.86 -9.65 5.55
#